data_AF-A0A436AFI9-F1
#
_entry.id   AF-A0A436AFI9-F1
#
_cell.length_a   1.000
_cell.length_b   1.000
_cell.length_c   1.000
_cell.angle_alpha   90.00
_cell.angle_beta   90.00
_cell.angle_gamma   90.00
#
_symmetry.space_group_name_H-M   'P 1'
#
loop_
_entity.id
_entity.type
_entity.pdbx_description
1 polymer ?
#
loop_
_entity_poly.entity_id
_entity_poly.type
_entity_poly.pdbx_seq_one_letter_code
_entity_poly.pdbx_strand_id
1 'polypeptide(L)'
;MLKHLKVDAERLKPDSVLDWGSATSGLGAEEVKFFPPSHMEPLLWEGFVRPGAKSEPNPFLRFNVRDQMNALLDGYGGCRHSEGLHFWVQDVVEEPGKPGHALVVINHPSESRVKFYDFVSGGEQIASRQEVLKRRYGIRPRHLVKRGRYHAGWKGMDLNKQHQAFIYWLDETAGALFWTLYLGYLRFVRGPIMEKRKALGGYDHPFLFVSEREPRGDDTHAMIGDPYSSAAHERNHKAAVLRIGLKHGKAYGTTTQGMRHAYGQTLRRLGVPPQVIKKGLHHRHYLSQVPYTVPTREEINAELNAAHARRNGVQMPVPQLEHETSRTLLKLHQFIVSGEVDV
;
A
#
# COMPACT_ATOMS: atom_id res chain seq x y z
N MET A 1 21.62 38.49 -2.09
CA MET A 1 22.92 38.47 -2.81
C MET A 1 23.33 37.02 -3.14
N LEU A 2 22.43 36.22 -3.73
CA LEU A 2 22.63 34.79 -4.08
C LEU A 2 22.07 34.49 -5.50
N LYS A 3 22.08 35.49 -6.39
CA LYS A 3 21.55 35.35 -7.76
C LYS A 3 22.59 34.88 -8.79
N HIS A 4 23.85 34.64 -8.40
CA HIS A 4 24.95 34.40 -9.33
C HIS A 4 25.46 32.95 -9.39
N LEU A 5 24.75 31.99 -8.80
CA LEU A 5 25.08 30.56 -8.85
C LEU A 5 24.21 29.75 -9.83
N LYS A 6 23.59 30.40 -10.81
CA LYS A 6 23.05 29.72 -11.99
C LYS A 6 24.04 29.86 -13.12
N VAL A 7 25.12 29.09 -13.06
CA VAL A 7 25.85 28.71 -14.27
C VAL A 7 25.13 27.48 -14.79
N ASP A 8 24.66 27.55 -16.03
CA ASP A 8 24.06 26.43 -16.73
C ASP A 8 24.98 25.22 -16.62
N ALA A 9 24.44 24.13 -16.08
CA ALA A 9 25.15 22.87 -15.95
C ALA A 9 25.20 22.16 -17.31
N GLU A 10 25.87 22.76 -18.30
CA GLU A 10 26.52 21.95 -19.32
C GLU A 10 27.61 21.17 -18.61
N ARG A 11 27.34 19.89 -18.34
CA ARG A 11 28.32 18.90 -17.89
C ARG A 11 29.41 18.77 -18.95
N LEU A 12 30.37 19.68 -18.97
CA LEU A 12 31.73 19.32 -19.29
C LEU A 12 32.14 18.33 -18.20
N LYS A 13 32.29 17.05 -18.55
CA LYS A 13 33.11 16.14 -17.75
C LYS A 13 34.54 16.44 -18.16
N PRO A 14 35.31 17.29 -17.46
CA PRO A 14 36.75 17.25 -17.63
C PRO A 14 37.20 15.84 -17.28
N ASP A 15 38.17 15.32 -18.03
CA ASP A 15 38.88 14.07 -17.74
C ASP A 15 39.60 14.25 -16.41
N SER A 16 38.88 14.02 -15.31
CA SER A 16 39.42 14.20 -13.98
C SER A 16 40.50 13.16 -13.74
N VAL A 17 41.67 13.62 -13.30
CA VAL A 17 42.82 12.78 -12.93
C VAL A 17 42.47 11.86 -11.74
N LEU A 18 41.43 12.19 -10.97
CA LEU A 18 40.87 11.35 -9.92
C LEU A 18 39.73 10.48 -10.46
N ASP A 19 39.83 9.17 -10.30
CA ASP A 19 38.67 8.28 -10.37
C ASP A 19 37.77 8.53 -9.15
N TRP A 20 36.76 9.38 -9.32
CA TRP A 20 35.76 9.70 -8.30
C TRP A 20 34.84 8.52 -7.96
N GLY A 21 34.97 7.39 -8.65
CA GLY A 21 34.04 6.27 -8.60
C GLY A 21 32.73 6.59 -9.33
N SER A 22 32.10 5.56 -9.89
CA SER A 22 30.89 5.72 -10.72
C SER A 22 29.58 5.85 -9.93
N ALA A 23 29.61 5.58 -8.63
CA ALA A 23 28.54 5.86 -7.66
C ALA A 23 29.01 5.37 -6.29
N THR A 24 28.89 6.20 -5.25
CA THR A 24 28.92 5.69 -3.87
C THR A 24 27.65 4.86 -3.62
N SER A 25 27.70 3.56 -3.93
CA SER A 25 26.67 2.59 -3.51
C SER A 25 27.04 2.06 -2.12
N GLY A 26 26.96 2.94 -1.12
CA GLY A 26 26.94 2.48 0.27
C GLY A 26 25.60 1.82 0.57
N LEU A 27 25.61 0.70 1.31
CA LEU A 27 24.44 0.10 1.96
C LEU A 27 23.88 1.01 3.08
N GLY A 28 23.78 2.32 2.83
CA GLY A 28 22.92 3.18 3.62
C GLY A 28 21.49 2.68 3.44
N ALA A 29 20.74 2.56 4.54
CA ALA A 29 19.37 2.05 4.52
C ALA A 29 18.60 2.68 3.35
N GLU A 30 18.26 1.85 2.35
CA GLU A 30 17.60 2.30 1.13
C GLU A 30 16.35 3.08 1.53
N GLU A 31 16.21 4.31 1.02
CA GLU A 31 15.11 5.20 1.37
C GLU A 31 13.78 4.46 1.11
N VAL A 32 12.96 4.28 2.15
CA VAL A 32 11.74 3.47 2.02
C VAL A 32 10.77 4.18 1.08
N LYS A 33 10.65 3.67 -0.14
CA LYS A 33 9.76 4.21 -1.16
C LYS A 33 8.31 3.84 -0.87
N PHE A 34 7.42 4.79 -1.06
CA PHE A 34 5.98 4.67 -0.88
C PHE A 34 5.24 5.11 -2.15
N PHE A 35 3.97 4.72 -2.26
CA PHE A 35 3.17 5.04 -3.43
C PHE A 35 2.98 6.57 -3.54
N PRO A 36 3.19 7.18 -4.72
CA PRO A 36 3.09 8.64 -4.86
C PRO A 36 1.65 9.12 -4.62
N PRO A 37 1.38 9.98 -3.62
CA PRO A 37 0.02 10.41 -3.29
C PRO A 37 -0.74 11.04 -4.47
N SER A 38 -0.03 11.78 -5.33
CA SER A 38 -0.60 12.40 -6.54
C SER A 38 -1.15 11.41 -7.57
N HIS A 39 -0.82 10.12 -7.47
CA HIS A 39 -1.27 9.09 -8.40
C HIS A 39 -2.35 8.17 -7.79
N MET A 40 -2.81 8.44 -6.56
CA MET A 40 -3.87 7.65 -5.92
C MET A 40 -5.19 7.74 -6.69
N GLU A 41 -5.58 8.94 -7.07
CA GLU A 41 -6.79 9.18 -7.86
C GLU A 41 -6.68 8.59 -9.29
N PRO A 42 -5.60 8.85 -10.06
CA PRO A 42 -5.35 8.15 -11.32
C PRO A 42 -5.37 6.63 -11.18
N LEU A 43 -4.79 6.06 -10.11
CA LEU A 43 -4.84 4.62 -9.88
C LEU A 43 -6.28 4.12 -9.76
N LEU A 44 -7.13 4.82 -9.02
CA LEU A 44 -8.53 4.47 -8.83
C LEU A 44 -9.34 4.56 -10.14
N TRP A 45 -9.18 5.63 -10.90
CA TRP A 45 -10.10 5.96 -12.01
C TRP A 45 -9.55 5.74 -13.42
N GLU A 46 -8.26 5.53 -13.57
CA GLU A 46 -7.62 5.18 -14.84
C GLU A 46 -6.95 3.83 -14.74
N GLY A 47 -6.24 3.61 -13.63
CA GLY A 47 -5.52 2.38 -13.33
C GLY A 47 -6.44 1.18 -13.23
N PHE A 48 -7.60 1.26 -12.58
CA PHE A 48 -8.50 0.11 -12.44
C PHE A 48 -9.58 -0.02 -13.51
N VAL A 49 -9.52 0.74 -14.61
CA VAL A 49 -10.42 0.53 -15.76
C VAL A 49 -10.26 -0.89 -16.31
N ARG A 50 -11.35 -1.61 -16.53
CA ARG A 50 -11.28 -2.95 -17.14
C ARG A 50 -10.91 -2.83 -18.62
N PRO A 51 -10.01 -3.69 -19.13
CA PRO A 51 -9.71 -3.75 -20.56
C PRO A 51 -11.00 -3.91 -21.39
N GLY A 52 -11.19 -3.05 -22.39
CA GLY A 52 -12.37 -3.06 -23.26
C GLY A 52 -13.64 -2.44 -22.67
N ALA A 53 -13.65 -2.03 -21.39
CA ALA A 53 -14.87 -1.54 -20.72
C ALA A 53 -14.94 -0.01 -20.62
N LYS A 54 -14.12 0.75 -21.36
CA LYS A 54 -14.11 2.24 -21.26
C LYS A 54 -15.49 2.86 -21.47
N SER A 55 -16.29 2.29 -22.37
CA SER A 55 -17.64 2.76 -22.71
C SER A 55 -18.75 2.06 -21.90
N GLU A 56 -18.42 1.18 -20.95
CA GLU A 56 -19.42 0.48 -20.12
C GLU A 56 -20.18 1.51 -19.25
N PRO A 57 -21.51 1.67 -19.40
CA PRO A 57 -22.27 2.67 -18.66
C PRO A 57 -22.31 2.40 -17.15
N ASN A 58 -22.32 1.12 -16.72
CA ASN A 58 -22.33 0.79 -15.31
C ASN A 58 -20.91 0.94 -14.71
N PRO A 59 -20.66 1.90 -13.79
CA PRO A 59 -19.33 2.11 -13.23
C PRO A 59 -18.78 0.84 -12.54
N PHE A 60 -19.64 0.02 -11.92
CA PHE A 60 -19.21 -1.18 -11.23
C PHE A 60 -18.72 -2.30 -12.17
N LEU A 61 -19.10 -2.22 -13.44
CA LEU A 61 -18.62 -3.09 -14.50
C LEU A 61 -17.51 -2.44 -15.34
N ARG A 62 -17.47 -1.10 -15.42
CA ARG A 62 -16.40 -0.33 -16.07
C ARG A 62 -15.07 -0.51 -15.35
N PHE A 63 -15.09 -0.47 -14.03
CA PHE A 63 -13.90 -0.57 -13.19
C PHE A 63 -13.75 -1.96 -12.57
N ASN A 64 -12.53 -2.29 -12.20
CA ASN A 64 -12.23 -3.41 -11.33
C ASN A 64 -12.48 -3.00 -9.87
N VAL A 65 -13.76 -2.99 -9.49
CA VAL A 65 -14.23 -2.53 -8.17
C VAL A 65 -13.55 -3.27 -7.02
N ARG A 66 -13.31 -4.59 -7.17
CA ARG A 66 -12.58 -5.37 -6.17
C ARG A 66 -11.21 -4.75 -5.88
N ASP A 67 -10.45 -4.43 -6.93
CA ASP A 67 -9.10 -3.91 -6.77
C ASP A 67 -9.08 -2.42 -6.39
N GLN A 68 -10.11 -1.64 -6.74
CA GLN A 68 -10.32 -0.30 -6.16
C GLN A 68 -10.55 -0.38 -4.65
N MET A 69 -11.40 -1.30 -4.19
CA MET A 69 -11.63 -1.52 -2.76
C MET A 69 -10.34 -1.95 -2.04
N ASN A 70 -9.56 -2.86 -2.61
CA ASN A 70 -8.27 -3.25 -2.02
C ASN A 70 -7.28 -2.08 -1.99
N ALA A 71 -7.23 -1.23 -3.02
CA ALA A 71 -6.38 -0.04 -3.02
C ALA A 71 -6.77 0.97 -1.93
N LEU A 72 -8.07 1.12 -1.65
CA LEU A 72 -8.55 1.94 -0.53
C LEU A 72 -8.13 1.31 0.82
N LEU A 73 -8.29 0.00 0.99
CA LEU A 73 -7.85 -0.68 2.20
C LEU A 73 -6.34 -0.51 2.43
N ASP A 74 -5.52 -0.66 1.40
CA ASP A 74 -4.08 -0.59 1.52
C ASP A 74 -3.59 0.86 1.74
N GLY A 75 -4.08 1.82 0.93
CA GLY A 75 -3.58 3.19 0.90
C GLY A 75 -4.29 4.18 1.83
N TYR A 76 -5.57 3.93 2.15
CA TYR A 76 -6.37 4.77 3.06
C TYR A 76 -6.78 4.06 4.34
N GLY A 77 -6.72 2.72 4.37
CA GLY A 77 -7.06 1.92 5.56
C GLY A 77 -5.84 1.29 6.26
N GLY A 78 -4.65 1.46 5.69
CA GLY A 78 -3.41 0.94 6.25
C GLY A 78 -3.40 -0.58 6.37
N CYS A 79 -4.03 -1.33 5.46
CA CYS A 79 -3.99 -2.80 5.41
C CYS A 79 -2.63 -3.31 4.91
N ARG A 80 -2.28 -4.54 5.30
CA ARG A 80 -1.26 -5.34 4.61
C ARG A 80 -1.91 -6.08 3.45
N HIS A 81 -1.10 -6.34 2.44
CA HIS A 81 -1.48 -7.06 1.23
C HIS A 81 -2.31 -8.35 1.45
N SER A 82 -2.10 -9.08 2.56
CA SER A 82 -2.82 -10.31 2.85
C SER A 82 -3.98 -10.17 3.85
N GLU A 83 -4.10 -9.05 4.56
CA GLU A 83 -5.12 -8.85 5.60
C GLU A 83 -6.52 -8.77 5.00
N GLY A 84 -6.71 -7.92 3.99
CA GLY A 84 -7.99 -7.78 3.28
C GLY A 84 -8.48 -9.05 2.60
N LEU A 85 -7.58 -10.00 2.32
CA LEU A 85 -7.93 -11.28 1.69
C LEU A 85 -8.60 -12.27 2.66
N HIS A 86 -8.59 -12.00 3.96
CA HIS A 86 -9.30 -12.80 4.97
C HIS A 86 -10.71 -12.26 5.27
N PHE A 87 -11.10 -11.12 4.69
CA PHE A 87 -12.42 -10.56 4.94
C PHE A 87 -13.53 -11.47 4.47
N TRP A 88 -14.56 -11.59 5.30
CA TRP A 88 -15.85 -12.17 4.95
C TRP A 88 -16.80 -11.06 4.55
N VAL A 89 -17.88 -11.40 3.85
CA VAL A 89 -18.92 -10.41 3.50
C VAL A 89 -19.40 -9.65 4.75
N GLN A 90 -19.66 -10.35 5.85
CA GLN A 90 -20.12 -9.76 7.12
C GLN A 90 -19.09 -8.91 7.89
N ASP A 91 -17.84 -8.78 7.40
CA ASP A 91 -16.83 -7.93 8.03
C ASP A 91 -16.98 -6.45 7.69
N VAL A 92 -17.84 -6.15 6.71
CA VAL A 92 -18.13 -4.80 6.26
C VAL A 92 -19.59 -4.52 6.56
N VAL A 93 -19.83 -3.52 7.40
CA VAL A 93 -21.15 -3.04 7.76
C VAL A 93 -21.20 -1.52 7.58
N GLU A 94 -22.41 -0.96 7.56
CA GLU A 94 -22.56 0.49 7.61
C GLU A 94 -22.13 1.00 8.99
N GLU A 95 -21.38 2.09 9.03
CA GLU A 95 -20.87 2.70 10.25
C GLU A 95 -22.04 3.19 11.14
N PRO A 96 -22.17 2.67 12.37
CA PRO A 96 -23.16 3.18 13.31
C PRO A 96 -23.00 4.68 13.56
N GLY A 97 -24.07 5.44 13.34
CA GLY A 97 -24.06 6.89 13.52
C GLY A 97 -23.44 7.67 12.35
N LYS A 98 -23.01 6.99 11.28
CA LYS A 98 -22.55 7.64 10.05
C LYS A 98 -23.02 6.90 8.79
N PRO A 99 -24.31 7.04 8.43
CA PRO A 99 -24.87 6.42 7.23
C PRO A 99 -24.05 6.73 5.97
N GLY A 100 -23.98 5.77 5.06
CA GLY A 100 -23.20 5.88 3.83
C GLY A 100 -21.70 5.65 3.98
N HIS A 101 -21.20 5.32 5.18
CA HIS A 101 -19.79 5.02 5.42
C HIS A 101 -19.59 3.57 5.87
N ALA A 102 -18.44 3.00 5.51
CA ALA A 102 -18.11 1.62 5.87
C ALA A 102 -17.36 1.53 7.19
N LEU A 103 -17.91 0.77 8.13
CA LEU A 103 -17.16 0.16 9.22
C LEU A 103 -16.61 -1.18 8.74
N VAL A 104 -15.27 -1.30 8.74
CA VAL A 104 -14.59 -2.54 8.31
C VAL A 104 -13.84 -3.15 9.49
N VAL A 105 -14.20 -4.38 9.83
CA VAL A 105 -13.65 -5.12 10.96
C VAL A 105 -12.68 -6.19 10.47
N ILE A 106 -11.41 -6.07 10.83
CA ILE A 106 -10.41 -7.10 10.59
C ILE A 106 -10.57 -8.18 11.66
N ASN A 107 -11.15 -9.31 11.29
CA ASN A 107 -11.30 -10.48 12.15
C ASN A 107 -10.14 -11.48 11.95
N HIS A 108 -9.57 -11.99 13.05
CA HIS A 108 -8.59 -13.08 13.01
C HIS A 108 -9.13 -14.27 12.21
N PRO A 109 -8.37 -14.84 11.24
CA PRO A 109 -8.98 -15.75 10.27
C PRO A 109 -9.39 -17.12 10.86
N SER A 110 -8.92 -17.47 12.06
CA SER A 110 -9.36 -18.67 12.80
C SER A 110 -10.19 -18.36 14.05
N GLU A 111 -9.77 -17.38 14.84
CA GLU A 111 -10.12 -17.28 16.27
C GLU A 111 -11.28 -16.31 16.53
N SER A 112 -11.51 -15.34 15.63
CA SER A 112 -12.65 -14.45 15.78
C SER A 112 -13.94 -15.26 15.80
N ARG A 113 -14.81 -14.91 16.74
CA ARG A 113 -16.12 -15.53 16.87
C ARG A 113 -17.10 -14.79 15.98
N VAL A 114 -17.90 -15.56 15.26
CA VAL A 114 -18.90 -15.05 14.34
C VAL A 114 -20.23 -15.73 14.61
N LYS A 115 -21.31 -14.96 14.48
CA LYS A 115 -22.65 -15.53 14.39
C LYS A 115 -22.79 -16.19 13.02
N PHE A 116 -23.34 -17.39 13.00
CA PHE A 116 -23.73 -18.08 11.77
C PHE A 116 -24.99 -18.90 12.03
N TYR A 117 -25.80 -19.06 10.98
CA TYR A 117 -26.93 -19.97 11.03
C TYR A 117 -26.44 -21.41 10.83
N ASP A 118 -26.71 -22.28 11.80
CA ASP A 118 -26.42 -23.71 11.72
C ASP A 118 -27.69 -24.46 11.31
N PHE A 119 -27.65 -25.06 10.11
CA PHE A 119 -28.76 -25.84 9.57
C PHE A 119 -29.02 -27.11 10.37
N VAL A 120 -28.03 -27.64 11.09
CA VAL A 120 -28.20 -28.86 11.90
C VAL A 120 -28.96 -28.56 13.18
N SER A 121 -28.65 -27.45 13.85
CA SER A 121 -29.36 -27.04 15.07
C SER A 121 -30.63 -26.22 14.80
N GLY A 122 -30.84 -25.77 13.56
CA GLY A 122 -31.99 -24.93 13.18
C GLY A 122 -31.95 -23.50 13.72
N GLY A 123 -30.78 -22.98 14.12
CA GLY A 123 -30.69 -21.68 14.81
C GLY A 123 -29.34 -20.96 14.65
N GLU A 124 -29.30 -19.70 15.09
CA GLU A 124 -28.06 -18.94 15.16
C GLU A 124 -27.14 -19.47 16.27
N GLN A 125 -25.88 -19.69 15.93
CA GLN A 125 -24.83 -20.07 16.87
C GLN A 125 -23.64 -19.11 16.77
N ILE A 126 -22.85 -19.07 17.84
CA ILE A 126 -21.58 -18.33 17.88
C ILE A 126 -20.42 -19.31 17.94
N ALA A 127 -19.70 -19.44 16.84
CA ALA A 127 -18.51 -20.28 16.74
C ALA A 127 -17.30 -19.49 16.23
N SER A 128 -16.11 -20.06 16.40
CA SER A 128 -14.90 -19.51 15.79
C SER A 128 -14.97 -19.59 14.26
N ARG A 129 -14.29 -18.69 13.55
CA ARG A 129 -14.19 -18.76 12.09
C ARG A 129 -13.69 -20.10 11.59
N GLN A 130 -12.72 -20.70 12.30
CA GLN A 130 -12.22 -22.02 11.96
C GLN A 130 -13.31 -23.09 12.01
N GLU A 131 -14.15 -23.08 13.04
CA GLU A 131 -15.27 -24.02 13.15
C GLU A 131 -16.31 -23.80 12.06
N VAL A 132 -16.66 -22.55 11.77
CA VAL A 132 -17.64 -22.23 10.71
C VAL A 132 -17.11 -22.63 9.34
N LEU A 133 -15.85 -22.34 9.03
CA LEU A 133 -15.23 -22.75 7.76
C LEU A 133 -15.24 -24.28 7.60
N LYS A 134 -14.94 -25.01 8.67
CA LYS A 134 -14.95 -26.48 8.66
C LYS A 134 -16.36 -27.03 8.52
N ARG A 135 -17.30 -26.58 9.38
CA ARG A 135 -18.66 -27.15 9.49
C ARG A 135 -19.56 -26.77 8.33
N ARG A 136 -19.53 -25.50 7.90
CA ARG A 136 -20.45 -24.99 6.86
C ARG A 136 -19.87 -25.09 5.46
N TYR A 137 -18.57 -24.89 5.30
CA TYR A 137 -17.94 -24.73 3.99
C TYR A 137 -16.95 -25.84 3.65
N GLY A 138 -16.62 -26.75 4.58
CA GLY A 138 -15.66 -27.83 4.35
C GLY A 138 -14.23 -27.36 4.06
N ILE A 139 -13.88 -26.12 4.42
CA ILE A 139 -12.57 -25.50 4.12
C ILE A 139 -11.81 -25.15 5.41
N ARG A 140 -10.49 -24.99 5.28
CA ARG A 140 -9.61 -24.59 6.39
C ARG A 140 -9.32 -23.10 6.34
N PRO A 141 -9.04 -22.43 7.48
CA PRO A 141 -8.55 -21.05 7.48
C PRO A 141 -7.37 -20.84 6.52
N ARG A 142 -7.44 -19.78 5.69
CA ARG A 142 -6.47 -19.51 4.61
C ARG A 142 -5.02 -19.38 5.07
N HIS A 143 -4.80 -18.87 6.28
CA HIS A 143 -3.46 -18.68 6.84
C HIS A 143 -2.80 -19.97 7.34
N LEU A 144 -3.57 -21.05 7.54
CA LEU A 144 -3.05 -22.36 7.91
C LEU A 144 -2.63 -23.20 6.69
N VAL A 145 -2.98 -22.74 5.48
CA VAL A 145 -2.62 -23.41 4.22
C VAL A 145 -1.25 -22.93 3.78
N LYS A 146 -0.29 -23.81 3.47
CA LYS A 146 1.10 -23.40 3.21
C LYS A 146 1.39 -22.92 1.78
N ARG A 147 0.60 -23.35 0.79
CA ARG A 147 0.87 -23.13 -0.65
C ARG A 147 -0.44 -23.05 -1.45
N GLY A 148 -0.34 -22.57 -2.69
CA GLY A 148 -1.44 -22.51 -3.64
C GLY A 148 -2.26 -21.22 -3.58
N ARG A 149 -3.20 -21.07 -4.51
CA ARG A 149 -4.01 -19.85 -4.71
C ARG A 149 -4.89 -19.51 -3.50
N TYR A 150 -5.30 -20.52 -2.74
CA TYR A 150 -6.12 -20.35 -1.54
C TYR A 150 -5.34 -19.74 -0.37
N HIS A 151 -4.02 -19.96 -0.27
CA HIS A 151 -3.22 -19.43 0.83
C HIS A 151 -3.24 -17.90 0.87
N ALA A 152 -3.43 -17.36 2.07
CA ALA A 152 -3.22 -15.95 2.37
C ALA A 152 -2.53 -15.86 3.74
N GLY A 153 -1.38 -15.19 3.80
CA GLY A 153 -0.59 -15.11 5.03
C GLY A 153 -1.31 -14.31 6.12
N TRP A 154 -0.93 -14.55 7.38
CA TRP A 154 -1.37 -13.78 8.52
C TRP A 154 -0.15 -13.45 9.39
N LYS A 155 0.08 -12.16 9.65
CA LYS A 155 1.12 -11.69 10.57
C LYS A 155 0.45 -11.22 11.86
N GLY A 156 1.16 -11.34 12.98
CA GLY A 156 0.64 -10.88 14.28
C GLY A 156 0.17 -9.43 14.23
N MET A 157 -1.03 -9.18 14.73
CA MET A 157 -1.76 -7.91 14.70
C MET A 157 -2.15 -7.47 16.11
N ASP A 158 -2.38 -6.17 16.30
CA ASP A 158 -2.93 -5.60 17.54
C ASP A 158 -4.45 -5.82 17.64
N LEU A 159 -4.84 -7.04 18.01
CA LEU A 159 -6.25 -7.43 18.14
C LEU A 159 -6.78 -7.14 19.55
N ASN A 160 -8.09 -6.85 19.63
CA ASN A 160 -8.82 -6.77 20.90
C ASN A 160 -9.10 -8.17 21.49
N LYS A 161 -9.81 -8.22 22.63
CA LYS A 161 -10.17 -9.47 23.32
C LYS A 161 -11.07 -10.40 22.49
N GLN A 162 -11.75 -9.87 21.47
CA GLN A 162 -12.59 -10.59 20.52
C GLN A 162 -11.83 -11.04 19.27
N HIS A 163 -10.49 -10.88 19.26
CA HIS A 163 -9.61 -11.17 18.13
C HIS A 163 -9.90 -10.27 16.90
N GLN A 164 -10.24 -9.01 17.12
CA GLN A 164 -10.61 -8.05 16.06
C GLN A 164 -9.73 -6.80 16.07
N ALA A 165 -9.53 -6.22 14.90
CA ALA A 165 -9.05 -4.85 14.71
C ALA A 165 -10.00 -4.11 13.76
N PHE A 166 -9.81 -2.81 13.59
CA PHE A 166 -10.68 -1.96 12.77
C PHE A 166 -9.85 -1.23 11.74
N ILE A 167 -10.45 -0.99 10.57
CA ILE A 167 -9.90 -0.05 9.60
C ILE A 167 -10.19 1.36 10.08
N TYR A 168 -9.14 2.16 10.17
CA TYR A 168 -9.23 3.58 10.45
C TYR A 168 -8.87 4.33 9.17
N TRP A 169 -9.90 4.89 8.53
CA TRP A 169 -9.75 5.61 7.27
C TRP A 169 -8.96 6.89 7.46
N LEU A 170 -7.93 7.09 6.64
CA LEU A 170 -7.14 8.33 6.59
C LEU A 170 -8.01 9.54 6.20
N ASP A 171 -8.99 9.31 5.34
CA ASP A 171 -9.96 10.28 4.83
C ASP A 171 -11.35 9.66 4.93
N GLU A 172 -12.30 10.40 5.50
CA GLU A 172 -13.67 9.94 5.66
C GLU A 172 -14.36 9.64 4.33
N THR A 173 -14.00 10.38 3.28
CA THR A 173 -14.53 10.18 1.92
C THR A 173 -14.05 8.85 1.35
N ALA A 174 -12.88 8.34 1.75
CA ALA A 174 -12.44 7.00 1.40
C ALA A 174 -13.35 5.92 2.02
N GLY A 175 -13.81 6.12 3.26
CA GLY A 175 -14.78 5.23 3.91
C GLY A 175 -16.16 5.24 3.23
N ALA A 176 -16.63 6.40 2.79
CA ALA A 176 -17.87 6.52 2.02
C ALA A 176 -17.76 5.90 0.62
N LEU A 177 -16.64 6.13 -0.06
CA LEU A 177 -16.36 5.52 -1.36
C LEU A 177 -16.26 4.00 -1.22
N PHE A 178 -15.54 3.50 -0.21
CA PHE A 178 -15.44 2.06 0.04
C PHE A 178 -16.82 1.43 0.27
N TRP A 179 -17.70 2.09 1.03
CA TRP A 179 -19.08 1.62 1.23
C TRP A 179 -19.86 1.51 -0.08
N THR A 180 -19.80 2.56 -0.91
CA THR A 180 -20.45 2.58 -2.23
C THR A 180 -19.93 1.47 -3.13
N LEU A 181 -18.59 1.31 -3.19
CA LEU A 181 -17.95 0.26 -3.96
C LEU A 181 -18.27 -1.14 -3.42
N TYR A 182 -18.36 -1.30 -2.09
CA TYR A 182 -18.74 -2.57 -1.45
C TYR A 182 -20.15 -3.01 -1.86
N LEU A 183 -21.14 -2.12 -1.74
CA LEU A 183 -22.52 -2.43 -2.14
C LEU A 183 -22.61 -2.76 -3.64
N GLY A 184 -21.96 -1.95 -4.48
CA GLY A 184 -21.90 -2.20 -5.92
C GLY A 184 -21.16 -3.49 -6.27
N TYR A 185 -20.07 -3.80 -5.57
CA TYR A 185 -19.32 -5.04 -5.74
C TYR A 185 -20.17 -6.25 -5.40
N LEU A 186 -20.89 -6.25 -4.27
CA LEU A 186 -21.78 -7.34 -3.92
C LEU A 186 -22.87 -7.55 -4.96
N ARG A 187 -23.52 -6.47 -5.40
CA ARG A 187 -24.66 -6.52 -6.31
C ARG A 187 -24.27 -6.89 -7.75
N PHE A 188 -23.25 -6.24 -8.31
CA PHE A 188 -22.95 -6.31 -9.75
C PHE A 188 -21.79 -7.24 -10.08
N VAL A 189 -20.96 -7.63 -9.09
CA VAL A 189 -19.75 -8.42 -9.35
C VAL A 189 -19.79 -9.73 -8.56
N ARG A 190 -19.63 -9.69 -7.23
CA ARG A 190 -19.51 -10.88 -6.38
C ARG A 190 -20.75 -11.76 -6.45
N GLY A 191 -21.95 -11.20 -6.30
CA GLY A 191 -23.22 -11.95 -6.33
C GLY A 191 -23.36 -12.77 -7.62
N PRO A 192 -23.36 -12.13 -8.80
CA PRO A 192 -23.41 -12.83 -10.09
C PRO A 192 -22.30 -13.87 -10.28
N ILE A 193 -21.09 -13.60 -9.79
CA ILE A 193 -19.97 -14.54 -9.85
C ILE A 193 -20.21 -15.78 -9.00
N MET A 194 -20.73 -15.61 -7.79
CA MET A 194 -21.02 -16.73 -6.89
C MET A 194 -22.22 -17.55 -7.39
N GLU A 195 -23.22 -16.92 -8.00
CA GLU A 195 -24.29 -17.64 -8.69
C GLU A 195 -23.77 -18.45 -9.88
N LYS A 196 -22.89 -17.87 -10.70
CA LYS A 196 -22.24 -18.60 -11.79
C LYS A 196 -21.38 -19.75 -11.27
N ARG A 197 -20.63 -19.55 -10.19
CA ARG A 197 -19.85 -20.60 -9.52
C ARG A 197 -20.76 -21.76 -9.10
N LYS A 198 -21.89 -21.46 -8.45
CA LYS A 198 -22.88 -22.46 -8.01
C LYS A 198 -23.47 -23.22 -9.19
N ALA A 199 -23.83 -22.53 -10.28
CA ALA A 199 -24.35 -23.14 -11.50
C ALA A 199 -23.35 -24.12 -12.16
N LEU A 200 -22.05 -23.88 -11.95
CA LEU A 200 -20.97 -24.75 -12.43
C LEU A 200 -20.58 -25.85 -11.40
N GLY A 201 -21.35 -26.04 -10.32
CA GLY A 201 -21.11 -27.06 -9.29
C GLY A 201 -20.06 -26.68 -8.25
N GLY A 202 -19.66 -25.41 -8.16
CA GLY A 202 -18.68 -24.95 -7.19
C GLY A 202 -19.28 -24.73 -5.79
N TYR A 203 -18.52 -25.11 -4.76
CA TYR A 203 -18.89 -24.89 -3.35
C TYR A 203 -18.83 -23.41 -2.97
N ASP A 204 -19.76 -22.98 -2.11
CA ASP A 204 -19.82 -21.63 -1.55
C ASP A 204 -18.71 -21.38 -0.49
N HIS A 205 -18.45 -20.12 -0.17
CA HIS A 205 -17.54 -19.70 0.89
C HIS A 205 -17.83 -18.26 1.36
N PRO A 206 -17.38 -17.86 2.57
CA PRO A 206 -17.77 -16.57 3.15
C PRO A 206 -16.90 -15.39 2.69
N PHE A 207 -15.75 -15.64 2.04
CA PHE A 207 -14.79 -14.59 1.70
C PHE A 207 -15.39 -13.50 0.82
N LEU A 208 -15.05 -12.25 1.13
CA LEU A 208 -15.52 -11.06 0.44
C LEU A 208 -14.96 -11.01 -0.97
N PHE A 209 -13.64 -10.98 -1.12
CA PHE A 209 -13.01 -10.82 -2.42
C PHE A 209 -12.85 -12.16 -3.12
N VAL A 210 -13.35 -12.22 -4.35
CA VAL A 210 -13.31 -13.41 -5.22
C VAL A 210 -12.60 -13.15 -6.54
N SER A 211 -12.09 -14.24 -7.11
CA SER A 211 -11.51 -14.28 -8.45
C SER A 211 -12.63 -14.21 -9.48
N GLU A 212 -12.57 -13.22 -10.36
CA GLU A 212 -13.68 -12.94 -11.29
C GLU A 212 -13.56 -13.64 -12.63
N ARG A 213 -12.37 -14.12 -12.98
CA ARG A 213 -12.11 -14.74 -14.27
C ARG A 213 -12.17 -16.25 -14.15
N GLU A 214 -12.60 -16.86 -15.23
CA GLU A 214 -12.35 -18.28 -15.43
C GLU A 214 -10.83 -18.54 -15.43
N PRO A 215 -10.42 -19.72 -14.97
CA PRO A 215 -9.03 -20.14 -15.03
C PRO A 215 -8.46 -19.99 -16.42
N ARG A 216 -7.20 -19.59 -16.50
CA ARG A 216 -6.43 -19.66 -17.74
C ARG A 216 -5.31 -20.67 -17.53
N GLY A 217 -5.15 -21.59 -18.46
CA GLY A 217 -4.14 -22.66 -18.39
C GLY A 217 -4.72 -24.01 -17.94
N ASP A 218 -3.82 -24.89 -17.54
CA ASP A 218 -4.02 -26.30 -17.18
C ASP A 218 -4.41 -26.53 -15.70
N ASP A 219 -4.61 -25.48 -14.91
CA ASP A 219 -5.04 -25.60 -13.51
C ASP A 219 -6.53 -25.99 -13.44
N THR A 220 -6.78 -27.30 -13.52
CA THR A 220 -8.10 -27.93 -13.46
C THR A 220 -8.84 -27.73 -12.13
N HIS A 221 -8.16 -27.20 -11.10
CA HIS A 221 -8.75 -26.94 -9.78
C HIS A 221 -9.15 -25.48 -9.58
N ALA A 222 -8.86 -24.61 -10.55
CA ALA A 222 -9.26 -23.23 -10.49
C ALA A 222 -10.72 -23.07 -10.90
N MET A 223 -11.42 -22.12 -10.28
CA MET A 223 -12.78 -21.82 -10.66
C MET A 223 -13.09 -20.34 -10.47
N ILE A 224 -14.00 -19.82 -11.30
CA ILE A 224 -14.60 -18.51 -11.07
C ILE A 224 -15.21 -18.46 -9.66
N GLY A 225 -15.09 -17.33 -9.00
CA GLY A 225 -15.53 -17.17 -7.63
C GLY A 225 -14.57 -17.74 -6.57
N ASP A 226 -13.43 -18.35 -6.93
CA ASP A 226 -12.45 -18.78 -5.92
C ASP A 226 -11.99 -17.60 -5.04
N PRO A 227 -11.65 -17.82 -3.75
CA PRO A 227 -11.14 -16.76 -2.89
C PRO A 227 -9.96 -16.02 -3.53
N TYR A 228 -10.01 -14.69 -3.51
CA TYR A 228 -9.03 -13.88 -4.21
C TYR A 228 -7.62 -14.09 -3.62
N SER A 229 -6.64 -14.33 -4.48
CA SER A 229 -5.29 -14.70 -4.07
C SER A 229 -4.36 -13.48 -3.99
N SER A 230 -3.36 -13.55 -3.12
CA SER A 230 -2.29 -12.54 -3.02
C SER A 230 -1.60 -12.30 -4.35
N ALA A 231 -1.28 -13.38 -5.07
CA ALA A 231 -0.63 -13.27 -6.38
C ALA A 231 -1.52 -12.56 -7.43
N ALA A 232 -2.83 -12.78 -7.38
CA ALA A 232 -3.75 -12.08 -8.27
C ALA A 232 -3.90 -10.59 -7.87
N HIS A 233 -3.96 -10.31 -6.57
CA HIS A 233 -3.99 -8.93 -6.06
C HIS A 233 -2.79 -8.12 -6.54
N GLU A 234 -1.57 -8.63 -6.33
CA GLU A 234 -0.35 -7.91 -6.74
C GLU A 234 -0.26 -7.78 -8.27
N ARG A 235 -0.70 -8.80 -9.02
CA ARG A 235 -0.70 -8.78 -10.49
C ARG A 235 -1.66 -7.73 -11.04
N ASN A 236 -2.87 -7.64 -10.49
CA ASN A 236 -3.86 -6.66 -10.93
C ASN A 236 -3.46 -5.24 -10.53
N HIS A 237 -2.89 -5.07 -9.33
CA HIS A 237 -2.28 -3.80 -8.92
C HIS A 237 -1.16 -3.38 -9.88
N LYS A 238 -0.23 -4.29 -10.20
CA LYS A 238 0.82 -4.05 -11.20
C LYS A 238 0.26 -3.57 -12.54
N ALA A 239 -0.77 -4.24 -13.06
CA ALA A 239 -1.39 -3.86 -14.33
C ALA A 239 -2.02 -2.46 -14.27
N ALA A 240 -2.60 -2.07 -13.13
CA ALA A 240 -3.16 -0.74 -12.91
C ALA A 240 -2.08 0.35 -12.83
N VAL A 241 -1.00 0.08 -12.09
CA VAL A 241 0.17 0.98 -11.98
C VAL A 241 0.81 1.25 -13.34
N LEU A 242 1.01 0.20 -14.14
CA LEU A 242 1.58 0.35 -15.49
C LEU A 242 0.65 1.16 -16.41
N ARG A 243 -0.67 1.07 -16.23
CA ARG A 243 -1.66 1.78 -17.05
C ARG A 243 -1.62 3.29 -16.84
N ILE A 244 -1.29 3.73 -15.63
CA ILE A 244 -1.14 5.16 -15.29
C ILE A 244 0.29 5.68 -15.52
N GLY A 245 1.12 4.94 -16.27
CA GLY A 245 2.46 5.38 -16.65
C GLY A 245 3.55 5.20 -15.59
N LEU A 246 3.25 4.56 -14.46
CA LEU A 246 4.24 4.30 -13.42
C LEU A 246 4.97 2.97 -13.63
N LYS A 247 6.23 2.90 -13.20
CA LYS A 247 6.96 1.61 -13.10
C LYS A 247 6.46 0.87 -11.86
N HIS A 248 6.24 -0.45 -11.96
CA HIS A 248 5.89 -1.30 -10.83
C HIS A 248 7.13 -1.94 -10.20
N GLY A 249 7.28 -1.81 -8.87
CA GLY A 249 8.34 -2.49 -8.13
C GLY A 249 8.60 -1.90 -6.75
N LYS A 250 9.30 -2.67 -5.89
CA LYS A 250 9.67 -2.23 -4.53
C LYS A 250 10.54 -0.98 -4.56
N ALA A 251 11.53 -0.95 -5.46
CA ALA A 251 12.44 0.18 -5.68
C ALA A 251 11.73 1.48 -6.11
N TYR A 252 10.46 1.39 -6.55
CA TYR A 252 9.66 2.55 -6.96
C TYR A 252 8.57 2.90 -5.94
N GLY A 253 8.36 2.08 -4.89
CA GLY A 253 7.27 2.28 -3.93
C GLY A 253 5.87 1.99 -4.50
N THR A 254 5.78 1.36 -5.67
CA THR A 254 4.53 1.18 -6.43
C THR A 254 3.94 -0.24 -6.34
N THR A 255 4.24 -0.95 -5.26
CA THR A 255 3.61 -2.23 -4.93
C THR A 255 2.42 -1.99 -4.00
N THR A 256 1.58 -3.00 -3.77
CA THR A 256 0.52 -2.91 -2.74
C THR A 256 1.08 -2.57 -1.36
N GLN A 257 2.25 -3.12 -1.02
CA GLN A 257 2.96 -2.76 0.21
C GLN A 257 3.38 -1.27 0.23
N GLY A 258 3.72 -0.70 -0.92
CA GLY A 258 4.04 0.73 -1.07
C GLY A 258 2.84 1.64 -0.78
N MET A 259 1.61 1.19 -1.04
CA MET A 259 0.38 1.90 -0.66
C MET A 259 0.27 2.01 0.87
N ARG A 260 0.55 0.92 1.57
CA ARG A 260 0.60 0.91 3.03
C ARG A 260 1.69 1.84 3.59
N HIS A 261 2.85 1.93 2.93
CA HIS A 261 3.87 2.92 3.29
C HIS A 261 3.37 4.36 3.06
N ALA A 262 2.59 4.61 2.01
CA ALA A 262 2.01 5.92 1.76
C ALA A 262 1.04 6.33 2.86
N TYR A 263 0.18 5.41 3.34
CA TYR A 263 -0.67 5.63 4.50
C TYR A 263 0.12 6.05 5.74
N GLY A 264 1.13 5.27 6.12
CA GLY A 264 1.96 5.55 7.31
C GLY A 264 2.73 6.87 7.21
N GLN A 265 3.31 7.16 6.06
CA GLN A 265 4.03 8.42 5.81
C GLN A 265 3.08 9.62 5.85
N THR A 266 1.87 9.47 5.31
CA THR A 266 0.89 10.54 5.31
C THR A 266 0.44 10.87 6.73
N LEU A 267 0.10 9.86 7.55
CA LEU A 267 -0.24 10.09 8.96
C LEU A 267 0.88 10.80 9.72
N ARG A 268 2.13 10.35 9.52
CA ARG A 268 3.29 10.98 10.16
C ARG A 268 3.47 12.43 9.71
N ARG A 269 3.35 12.72 8.42
CA ARG A 269 3.44 14.09 7.86
C ARG A 269 2.35 15.01 8.40
N LEU A 270 1.17 14.45 8.67
CA LEU A 270 0.05 15.16 9.31
C LEU A 270 0.22 15.33 10.83
N GLY A 271 1.35 14.91 11.41
CA GLY A 271 1.61 15.05 12.84
C GLY A 271 0.77 14.10 13.72
N VAL A 272 0.21 13.04 13.13
CA VAL A 272 -0.61 12.08 13.87
C VAL A 272 0.24 11.39 14.95
N PRO A 273 -0.24 11.31 16.20
CA PRO A 273 0.54 10.71 17.27
C PRO A 273 0.92 9.25 16.95
N PRO A 274 2.17 8.84 17.26
CA PRO A 274 2.64 7.49 16.98
C PRO A 274 1.78 6.34 17.53
N GLN A 275 1.02 6.54 18.62
CA GLN A 275 0.08 5.52 19.10
C GLN A 275 -1.14 5.33 18.20
N VAL A 276 -1.61 6.41 17.57
CA VAL A 276 -2.70 6.39 16.60
C VAL A 276 -2.20 5.75 15.29
N ILE A 277 -0.98 6.08 14.85
CA ILE A 277 -0.33 5.42 13.70
C ILE A 277 -0.23 3.91 13.91
N LYS A 278 0.19 3.46 15.09
CA LYS A 278 0.23 2.03 15.45
C LYS A 278 -1.14 1.38 15.26
N LYS A 279 -2.23 2.04 15.69
CA LYS A 279 -3.60 1.53 15.54
C LYS A 279 -4.05 1.51 14.08
N GLY A 280 -3.80 2.58 13.31
CA GLY A 280 -4.10 2.66 11.88
C GLY A 280 -3.36 1.62 11.04
N LEU A 281 -2.11 1.29 11.42
CA LEU A 281 -1.31 0.22 10.80
C LEU A 281 -1.54 -1.16 11.46
N HIS A 282 -2.41 -1.29 12.46
CA HIS A 282 -2.69 -2.56 13.15
C HIS A 282 -1.44 -3.29 13.70
N HIS A 283 -0.42 -2.53 14.11
CA HIS A 283 0.85 -3.07 14.56
C HIS A 283 0.79 -3.52 16.02
N ARG A 284 1.18 -4.79 16.29
CA ARG A 284 1.26 -5.32 17.67
C ARG A 284 2.23 -4.53 18.54
N HIS A 285 3.41 -4.21 18.00
CA HIS A 285 4.44 -3.44 18.69
C HIS A 285 4.60 -2.07 18.05
N TYR A 286 4.82 -1.05 18.89
CA TYR A 286 5.04 0.33 18.47
C TYR A 286 6.18 0.46 17.45
N LEU A 287 7.31 -0.21 17.69
CA LEU A 287 8.49 -0.15 16.82
C LEU A 287 8.25 -0.74 15.42
N SER A 288 7.21 -1.56 15.24
CA SER A 288 6.89 -2.12 13.92
C SER A 288 6.43 -1.05 12.91
N GLN A 289 6.10 0.17 13.37
CA GLN A 289 5.73 1.29 12.48
C GLN A 289 6.92 2.04 11.91
N VAL A 290 8.11 1.90 12.50
CA VAL A 290 9.31 2.65 12.11
C VAL A 290 9.55 2.61 10.59
N PRO A 291 9.50 1.44 9.90
CA PRO A 291 9.71 1.40 8.45
C PRO A 291 8.69 2.20 7.62
N TYR A 292 7.55 2.56 8.19
CA TYR A 292 6.47 3.30 7.53
C TYR A 292 6.48 4.79 7.86
N THR A 293 7.33 5.22 8.78
CA THR A 293 7.38 6.59 9.30
C THR A 293 8.80 7.18 9.30
N VAL A 294 9.79 6.50 8.70
CA VAL A 294 11.14 7.08 8.59
C VAL A 294 11.12 8.25 7.61
N PRO A 295 11.66 9.42 7.98
CA PRO A 295 11.85 10.52 7.04
C PRO A 295 12.66 10.14 5.81
N THR A 296 12.30 10.71 4.66
CA THR A 296 13.14 10.62 3.47
C THR A 296 14.42 11.44 3.66
N ARG A 297 15.46 11.15 2.88
CA ARG A 297 16.71 11.93 2.92
C ARG A 297 16.45 13.41 2.64
N GLU A 298 15.56 13.71 1.70
CA GLU A 298 15.15 15.06 1.34
C GLU A 298 14.45 15.76 2.50
N GLU A 299 13.57 15.05 3.22
CA GLU A 299 12.91 15.58 4.42
C GLU A 299 13.91 15.84 5.54
N ILE A 300 14.88 14.93 5.76
CA ILE A 300 15.95 15.13 6.75
C ILE A 300 16.73 16.40 6.39
N ASN A 301 17.17 16.53 5.14
CA ASN A 301 17.92 17.70 4.70
C ASN A 301 17.10 18.98 4.78
N ALA A 302 15.82 18.95 4.42
CA ALA A 302 14.93 20.10 4.53
C ALA A 302 14.74 20.54 5.98
N GLU A 303 14.51 19.60 6.90
CA GLU A 303 14.37 19.89 8.33
C GLU A 303 15.68 20.39 8.94
N LEU A 304 16.82 19.79 8.58
CA LEU A 304 18.14 20.27 9.01
C LEU A 304 18.42 21.69 8.51
N ASN A 305 18.07 21.98 7.26
CA ASN A 305 18.20 23.33 6.69
C ASN A 305 17.27 24.33 7.37
N ALA A 306 16.03 23.94 7.67
CA ALA A 306 15.08 24.77 8.41
C ALA A 306 15.55 25.01 9.86
N ALA A 307 16.05 23.98 10.53
CA ALA A 307 16.64 24.07 11.87
C ALA A 307 17.88 24.97 11.89
N HIS A 308 18.74 24.86 10.87
CA HIS A 308 19.89 25.74 10.68
C HIS A 308 19.45 27.19 10.45
N ALA A 309 18.41 27.44 9.66
CA ALA A 309 17.87 28.78 9.45
C ALA A 309 17.29 29.41 10.73
N ARG A 310 16.77 28.59 11.66
CA ARG A 310 16.32 29.01 12.99
C ARG A 310 17.46 29.30 13.97
N ARG A 311 18.68 28.84 13.68
CA ARG A 311 19.87 29.11 14.50
C ARG A 311 20.44 30.47 14.11
N ASN A 312 20.61 31.37 15.09
CA ASN A 312 21.13 32.73 14.91
C ASN A 312 22.55 32.77 14.31
N GLY A 313 22.69 32.63 12.99
CA GLY A 313 23.80 33.18 12.22
C GLY A 313 25.12 32.41 12.23
N VAL A 314 25.23 31.23 12.84
CA VAL A 314 26.42 30.38 12.66
C VAL A 314 26.30 29.62 11.34
N GLN A 315 26.61 30.29 10.25
CA GLN A 315 26.88 29.60 8.98
C GLN A 315 28.22 28.90 9.08
N MET A 316 28.36 27.79 8.34
CA MET A 316 29.69 27.26 8.08
C MET A 316 30.56 28.39 7.52
N PRO A 317 31.72 28.70 8.14
CA PRO A 317 32.58 29.76 7.65
C PRO A 317 33.09 29.35 6.26
N VAL A 318 32.44 29.87 5.22
CA VAL A 318 32.95 29.80 3.87
C VAL A 318 33.93 30.95 3.76
N PRO A 319 35.23 30.68 3.54
CA PRO A 319 36.18 31.76 3.42
C PRO A 319 35.76 32.62 2.22
N GLN A 320 35.77 33.95 2.38
CA GLN A 320 35.36 34.87 1.31
C GLN A 320 36.24 34.63 0.09
N LEU A 321 35.70 34.60 -1.13
CA LEU A 321 36.44 34.22 -2.36
C LEU A 321 37.75 35.02 -2.56
N GLU A 322 37.84 36.22 -1.98
CA GLU A 322 39.01 37.10 -2.06
C GLU A 322 40.08 36.82 -1.00
N HIS A 323 39.75 36.06 0.04
CA HIS A 323 40.71 35.62 1.05
C HIS A 323 41.72 34.65 0.41
N GLU A 324 42.99 34.82 0.75
CA GLU A 324 44.12 34.07 0.16
C GLU A 324 43.88 32.56 0.23
N THR A 325 43.34 32.07 1.35
CA THR A 325 42.98 30.66 1.52
C THR A 325 41.85 30.19 0.60
N SER A 326 40.90 31.04 0.23
CA SER A 326 39.82 30.71 -0.71
C SER A 326 40.31 30.60 -2.13
N ARG A 327 41.23 31.49 -2.55
CA ARG A 327 41.88 31.39 -3.86
C ARG A 327 42.74 30.15 -3.95
N THR A 328 43.47 29.82 -2.87
CA THR A 328 44.24 28.57 -2.79
C THR A 328 43.32 27.35 -2.81
N LEU A 329 42.18 27.38 -2.12
CA LEU A 329 41.19 26.29 -2.16
C LEU A 329 40.51 26.16 -3.53
N LEU A 330 40.23 27.27 -4.23
CA LEU A 330 39.69 27.28 -5.59
C LEU A 330 40.71 26.76 -6.60
N LYS A 331 41.96 27.20 -6.51
CA LYS A 331 43.08 26.69 -7.32
C LYS A 331 43.33 25.22 -7.05
N LEU A 332 43.31 24.80 -5.78
CA LEU A 332 43.43 23.40 -5.38
C LEU A 332 42.25 22.57 -5.92
N HIS A 333 41.03 23.08 -5.81
CA HIS A 333 39.84 22.42 -6.37
C HIS A 333 39.91 22.33 -7.90
N GLN A 334 40.32 23.40 -8.59
CA GLN A 334 40.52 23.41 -10.04
C GLN A 334 41.60 22.40 -10.45
N PHE A 335 42.77 22.43 -9.82
CA PHE A 335 43.84 21.46 -10.01
C PHE A 335 43.37 20.01 -9.78
N ILE A 336 42.62 19.75 -8.70
CA ILE A 336 42.08 18.42 -8.39
C ILE A 336 41.06 17.97 -9.46
N VAL A 337 40.23 18.88 -9.97
CA VAL A 337 39.14 18.55 -10.90
C VAL A 337 39.62 18.45 -12.35
N SER A 338 40.49 19.35 -12.81
CA SER A 338 40.98 19.41 -14.20
C SER A 338 42.38 18.82 -14.41
N GLY A 339 43.17 18.63 -13.36
CA GLY A 339 44.56 18.18 -13.47
C GLY A 339 45.55 19.24 -13.97
N GLU A 340 45.07 20.44 -14.31
CA GLU A 340 45.90 21.52 -14.84
C GLU A 340 46.56 22.29 -13.69
N VAL A 341 47.89 22.37 -13.74
CA VAL A 341 48.68 23.23 -12.88
C VAL A 341 48.84 24.57 -13.61
N ASP A 342 48.14 25.61 -13.17
CA ASP A 342 48.54 26.97 -13.51
C ASP A 342 49.89 27.23 -12.82
N VAL A 343 50.96 27.33 -13.62
CA VAL A 343 52.31 27.75 -13.20
C VAL A 343 52.32 29.23 -12.84
#